data_AF-A0A0W7TLK4-F1
#
_entry.id   AF-A0A0W7TLK4-F1
#
_cell.length_a   1.000
_cell.length_b   1.000
_cell.length_c   1.000
_cell.angle_alpha   90.00
_cell.angle_beta   90.00
_cell.angle_gamma   90.00
#
_symmetry.space_group_name_H-M   'P 1'
#
loop_
_entity.id
_entity.type
_entity.pdbx_description
1 polymer ?
#
loop_
_entity_poly.entity_id
_entity_poly.type
_entity_poly.pdbx_seq_one_letter_code
_entity_poly.pdbx_strand_id
1 'polypeptide(L)' 'MEDPWSPVPAGTKGTVVCVDDAGQLHMQWDNGRTLALVPGTDSFSRIDVPAKKWERAGDAR' A
#
# COMPACT_ATOMS: atom_id res chain seq x y z
N MET A 1 -5.62 0.27 12.37
CA MET A 1 -4.41 0.08 13.18
C MET A 1 -4.69 0.40 14.62
N GLU A 2 -5.05 -0.63 15.38
CA GLU A 2 -5.04 -0.56 16.84
C GLU A 2 -3.60 -0.83 17.33
N ASP A 3 -2.80 0.23 17.40
CA ASP A 3 -1.52 0.20 18.12
C ASP A 3 -1.62 1.15 19.33
N PRO A 4 -1.60 0.63 20.57
CA PRO A 4 -1.78 1.45 21.78
C PRO A 4 -0.61 2.40 22.06
N TRP A 5 0.55 2.21 21.42
CA TRP A 5 1.75 3.00 21.68
C TRP A 5 2.05 4.01 20.57
N SER A 6 1.74 3.69 19.32
CA SER A 6 2.07 4.51 18.17
C SER A 6 1.17 4.24 16.96
N PRO A 7 -0.13 4.58 17.01
CA PRO A 7 -1.05 4.33 15.91
C PRO A 7 -0.66 5.13 14.66
N VAL A 8 -0.70 4.51 13.48
CA VAL A 8 -0.59 5.23 12.21
C VAL A 8 -1.86 6.07 12.02
N PRO A 9 -1.76 7.39 11.82
CA PRO A 9 -2.94 8.23 11.61
C PRO A 9 -3.78 7.78 10.43
N ALA A 10 -5.11 7.86 10.55
CA ALA A 10 -6.01 7.55 9.45
C ALA A 10 -5.72 8.45 8.23
N GLY A 11 -5.79 7.86 7.03
CA GLY A 11 -5.48 8.57 5.78
C GLY A 11 -4.00 8.68 5.45
N THR A 12 -3.10 8.13 6.29
CA THR A 12 -1.69 7.96 5.92
C THR A 12 -1.59 7.10 4.67
N LYS A 13 -0.79 7.56 3.71
CA LYS A 13 -0.52 6.87 2.46
C LYS A 13 0.90 6.33 2.47
N GLY A 14 1.12 5.30 1.67
CA GLY A 14 2.40 4.63 1.60
C GLY A 14 2.41 3.60 0.49
N THR A 15 3.58 3.03 0.29
CA THR A 15 3.81 2.00 -0.72
C THR A 15 4.12 0.67 -0.04
N VAL A 16 3.52 -0.42 -0.52
CA VAL A 16 3.87 -1.78 -0.09
C VAL A 16 5.26 -2.11 -0.65
N VAL A 17 6.20 -2.47 0.22
CA VAL A 17 7.59 -2.80 -0.17
C VAL A 17 7.84 -4.31 -0.20
N CYS A 18 7.19 -5.08 0.68
CA CYS A 18 7.22 -6.54 0.63
C CYS A 18 5.97 -7.14 1.29
N VAL A 19 5.76 -8.42 1.01
CA VAL A 19 4.75 -9.26 1.67
C VAL A 19 5.50 -10.41 2.31
N ASP A 20 5.27 -10.66 3.59
CA ASP A 20 5.90 -11.79 4.28
C ASP A 20 5.08 -13.08 4.18
N ASP A 21 5.64 -14.17 4.73
CA ASP A 21 5.04 -15.50 4.72
C ASP A 21 3.79 -15.62 5.60
N ALA A 22 3.61 -14.72 6.56
CA ALA A 22 2.39 -14.56 7.35
C ALA A 22 1.30 -13.74 6.63
N GLY A 23 1.61 -13.17 5.46
CA GLY A 23 0.69 -12.37 4.66
C GLY A 23 0.55 -10.91 5.12
N GLN A 24 1.47 -10.41 5.94
CA GLN A 24 1.51 -8.99 6.30
C GLN A 24 2.12 -8.17 5.17
N LEU A 25 1.59 -6.97 4.97
CA LEU A 25 2.07 -6.02 3.98
C LEU A 25 3.03 -5.06 4.66
N HIS A 26 4.32 -5.18 4.37
CA HIS A 26 5.33 -4.25 4.85
C HIS A 26 5.19 -2.95 4.08
N MET A 27 5.01 -1.85 4.82
CA MET A 27 4.71 -0.55 4.26
C MET A 27 5.89 0.40 4.43
N GLN A 28 6.17 1.16 3.39
CA GLN A 28 6.91 2.41 3.50
C GLN A 28 5.90 3.55 3.47
N TRP A 29 5.59 4.10 4.64
CA TRP A 29 4.62 5.18 4.78
C TRP A 29 5.25 6.54 4.50
N ASP A 30 4.48 7.47 3.91
CA ASP A 30 4.96 8.82 3.54
C ASP A 30 5.38 9.66 4.76
N ASN A 31 4.86 9.31 5.95
CA ASN A 31 5.24 9.93 7.21
C ASN A 31 6.51 9.31 7.84
N GLY A 32 7.24 8.48 7.10
CA GLY A 32 8.49 7.85 7.54
C GLY A 32 8.30 6.62 8.44
N ARG A 33 7.06 6.16 8.64
CA ARG A 33 6.78 4.96 9.44
C ARG A 33 6.92 3.68 8.62
N THR A 34 7.02 2.56 9.33
CA THR A 34 7.25 1.23 8.74
C THR A 34 6.31 0.14 9.28
N LEU A 35 5.23 0.52 9.98
CA LEU A 35 4.30 -0.45 10.56
C LEU A 35 3.58 -1.23 9.45
N ALA A 36 3.64 -2.57 9.50
CA ALA A 36 3.03 -3.45 8.52
C ALA A 36 1.50 -3.50 8.66
N LEU A 37 0.78 -3.64 7.55
CA LEU A 37 -0.67 -3.86 7.53
C LEU A 37 -0.98 -5.35 7.62
N VAL A 38 -1.98 -5.71 8.42
CA VAL A 38 -2.48 -7.09 8.52
C VAL A 38 -3.86 -7.19 7.86
N PRO A 39 -4.01 -7.91 6.74
CA PRO A 39 -5.31 -8.17 6.13
C PRO A 39 -6.29 -8.82 7.12
N GLY A 40 -7.51 -8.29 7.22
CA GLY A 40 -8.55 -8.77 8.14
C GLY A 40 -8.54 -8.12 9.52
N THR A 41 -7.42 -7.52 9.95
CA THR A 41 -7.33 -6.73 11.18
C THR A 41 -7.31 -5.24 10.89
N ASP A 42 -6.54 -4.82 9.88
CA ASP A 42 -6.43 -3.42 9.49
C ASP A 42 -7.39 -3.04 8.36
N SER A 43 -8.01 -1.87 8.50
CA SER A 43 -8.79 -1.24 7.44
C SER A 43 -7.88 -0.40 6.54
N PHE A 44 -7.73 -0.83 5.29
CA PHE A 44 -6.99 -0.09 4.26
C PHE A 44 -7.68 -0.18 2.91
N SER A 45 -7.37 0.76 2.02
CA SER A 45 -7.85 0.76 0.64
C SER A 45 -6.70 1.08 -0.31
N ARG A 46 -6.75 0.47 -1.51
CA ARG A 46 -5.80 0.83 -2.57
C ARG A 46 -6.19 2.19 -3.12
N ILE A 47 -5.22 3.08 -3.26
CA ILE A 47 -5.39 4.35 -3.95
C ILE A 47 -5.17 4.05 -5.43
N ASP A 48 -6.24 4.07 -6.22
CA ASP A 48 -6.09 3.94 -7.67
C ASP A 48 -5.33 5.14 -8.20
N VAL A 49 -4.10 4.91 -8.68
CA VAL A 49 -3.46 5.84 -9.60
C VAL A 49 -4.29 5.87 -10.88
N PRO A 50 -4.50 7.05 -11.50
CA PRO A 50 -5.22 7.13 -12.77
C PRO A 50 -4.60 6.13 -13.74
N ALA A 51 -5.44 5.26 -14.30
CA ALA A 51 -5.02 4.15 -15.15
C ALA A 51 -3.98 4.64 -16.17
N LYS A 52 -2.76 4.08 -16.10
CA LYS A 52 -1.75 4.32 -17.13
C LYS A 52 -2.34 3.77 -18.43
N LYS A 53 -2.84 4.65 -19.30
CA LYS A 53 -3.23 4.30 -20.67
C LYS A 53 -2.00 3.68 -21.32
N TRP A 54 -2.04 2.37 -21.53
CA TRP A 54 -1.09 1.73 -22.41
C TRP A 54 -1.52 2.11 -23.83
N GLU A 55 -0.93 3.17 -24.39
CA GLU A 55 -0.96 3.36 -25.83
C GLU A 55 -0.15 2.23 -26.43
N ARG A 56 -0.86 1.27 -27.02
CA ARG A 56 -0.26 0.18 -27.77
C ARG A 56 0.40 0.82 -28.99
N ALA A 57 1.70 1.07 -28.91
CA ALA A 57 2.49 1.59 -30.02
C ALA A 57 2.50 0.55 -31.14
N GLY A 58 1.86 0.93 -32.26
CA GLY A 58 2.20 0.49 -33.59
C GLY A 58 1.76 -0.91 -33.99
N ASP A 59 0.67 -0.97 -34.75
CA ASP A 59 0.52 -1.91 -35.86
C ASP A 59 1.80 -1.93 -36.72
N ALA A 60 2.59 -3.00 -36.60
CA ALA A 60 3.58 -3.35 -37.60
C ALA A 60 2.93 -4.30 -38.59
N ARG A 61 2.73 -3.78 -39.81
CA ARG A 61 2.23 -4.46 -41.00
C ARG A 61 3.19 -5.53 -41.50
#